data_AF-A0A1S3ZTR1-F1
#
_entry.id   AF-A0A1S3ZTR1-F1
#
_cell.length_a   1.000
_cell.length_b   1.000
_cell.length_c   1.000
_cell.angle_alpha   90.00
_cell.angle_beta   90.00
_cell.angle_gamma   90.00
#
_symmetry.space_group_name_H-M   'P 1'
#
loop_
_entity.id
_entity.type
_entity.pdbx_description
1 polymer ?
#
loop_
_entity_poly.entity_id
_entity_poly.type
_entity_poly.pdbx_seq_one_letter_code
_entity_poly.pdbx_strand_id
1 'polypeptide(L)'
;MEFTPGKLKLVAALFVMVFCSAGLHIVSRIALNIGVSKIVFILYRNITALLVLGPFAYFLEKKDRPPLTFSLLVQFFFLGLIGVTANQSLYILGLYYTSPTYASAMQNSVPAITFVMASVLRLEEVHIKRRDGMAKILGTIASIGGATIITLYKGPPLLGGSGFSTDITTSPEKMLNRTLGCVYFIVQCLSYAGYMVLQVPMMKNYPAKLSLTTFPCFFGVIQLLVVTAFTERDPRNWRIQSGKEVLTILYVGIIFSGVVYSLVTWCIQKGGPVLTATFQPLQTVVVAVLAFVFLGNRLYSGGVFGGILIAAGVYLVLWGKNEEEKIANQDKEGATLRKHLLDQENTEECPVTVQVLGRCGL
;
A
#
# COMPACT_ATOMS: atom_id res chain seq x y z
N MET A 1 -11.08 -11.42 -19.97
CA MET A 1 -10.61 -11.59 -18.58
C MET A 1 -11.85 -11.85 -17.75
N GLU A 2 -12.11 -13.10 -17.34
CA GLU A 2 -13.28 -13.42 -16.51
C GLU A 2 -13.01 -12.96 -15.07
N PHE A 3 -13.75 -11.96 -14.59
CA PHE A 3 -13.59 -11.47 -13.22
C PHE A 3 -14.40 -12.35 -12.28
N THR A 4 -13.70 -13.20 -11.50
CA THR A 4 -14.34 -13.86 -10.38
C THR A 4 -14.81 -12.82 -9.34
N PRO A 5 -15.87 -13.09 -8.55
CA PRO A 5 -16.35 -12.15 -7.53
C PRO A 5 -15.27 -11.71 -6.53
N GLY A 6 -14.27 -12.57 -6.26
CA GLY A 6 -13.12 -12.24 -5.42
C GLY A 6 -12.17 -11.21 -6.05
N LYS A 7 -11.89 -11.32 -7.35
CA LYS A 7 -11.04 -10.37 -8.09
C LYS A 7 -11.71 -9.00 -8.20
N LEU A 8 -13.03 -8.97 -8.40
CA LEU A 8 -13.78 -7.71 -8.42
C LEU A 8 -13.71 -6.99 -7.06
N LYS A 9 -13.87 -7.72 -5.95
CA LYS A 9 -13.69 -7.15 -4.59
C LYS A 9 -12.29 -6.60 -4.38
N LEU A 10 -11.26 -7.30 -4.86
CA LEU A 10 -9.87 -6.85 -4.75
C LEU A 10 -9.63 -5.54 -5.51
N VAL A 11 -10.05 -5.49 -6.77
CA VAL A 11 -9.91 -4.29 -7.60
C VAL A 11 -10.70 -3.12 -7.00
N ALA A 12 -11.93 -3.35 -6.56
CA ALA A 12 -12.74 -2.32 -5.89
C ALA A 12 -12.06 -1.76 -4.63
N ALA A 13 -11.49 -2.63 -3.79
CA ALA A 13 -10.75 -2.21 -2.59
C ALA A 13 -9.52 -1.36 -2.94
N LEU A 14 -8.79 -1.71 -4.02
CA LEU A 14 -7.66 -0.92 -4.51
C LEU A 14 -8.10 0.47 -5.01
N PHE A 15 -9.21 0.57 -5.75
CA PHE A 15 -9.76 1.86 -6.17
C PHE A 15 -10.21 2.73 -4.97
N VAL A 16 -10.89 2.14 -3.99
CA VAL A 16 -11.31 2.86 -2.76
C VAL A 16 -10.09 3.38 -2.01
N MET A 17 -9.05 2.55 -1.85
CA MET A 17 -7.80 2.93 -1.21
C MET A 17 -7.13 4.12 -1.93
N VAL A 18 -7.04 4.08 -3.25
CA VAL A 18 -6.47 5.15 -4.08
C VAL A 18 -7.26 6.45 -3.92
N PHE A 19 -8.60 6.37 -3.98
CA PHE A 19 -9.47 7.53 -3.83
C PHE A 19 -9.32 8.18 -2.45
N CYS A 20 -9.35 7.39 -1.37
CA CYS A 20 -9.13 7.88 -0.01
C CYS A 20 -7.71 8.45 0.18
N SER A 21 -6.70 7.86 -0.46
CA SER A 21 -5.32 8.36 -0.43
C SER A 21 -5.18 9.73 -1.11
N ALA A 22 -5.93 10.00 -2.18
CA ALA A 22 -5.95 11.34 -2.80
C ALA A 22 -6.47 12.40 -1.81
N GLY A 23 -7.52 12.07 -1.04
CA GLY A 23 -8.06 12.94 0.01
C GLY A 23 -7.06 13.28 1.11
N LEU A 24 -6.19 12.33 1.50
CA LEU A 24 -5.16 12.54 2.52
C LEU A 24 -4.29 13.76 2.24
N HIS A 25 -3.80 13.92 1.00
CA HIS A 25 -2.90 15.02 0.66
C HIS A 25 -3.54 16.38 0.84
N ILE A 26 -4.81 16.49 0.45
CA ILE A 26 -5.57 17.73 0.55
C ILE A 26 -5.82 18.04 2.02
N VAL A 27 -6.35 17.08 2.78
CA VAL A 27 -6.70 17.29 4.20
C VAL A 27 -5.46 17.52 5.06
N SER A 28 -4.37 16.80 4.82
CA SER A 28 -3.10 17.02 5.52
C SER A 28 -2.52 18.40 5.22
N ARG A 29 -2.69 18.90 3.98
CA ARG A 29 -2.27 20.27 3.65
C ARG A 29 -3.15 21.31 4.32
N ILE A 30 -4.45 21.08 4.40
CA ILE A 30 -5.38 21.95 5.15
C ILE A 30 -4.97 22.00 6.62
N ALA A 31 -4.69 20.85 7.25
CA ALA A 31 -4.25 20.78 8.64
C ALA A 31 -2.97 21.60 8.87
N LEU A 32 -1.97 21.47 7.99
CA LEU A 32 -0.74 22.26 8.06
C LEU A 32 -0.99 23.76 7.91
N ASN A 33 -1.91 24.17 7.03
CA ASN A 33 -2.26 25.58 6.83
C ASN A 33 -3.00 26.19 8.04
N ILE A 34 -3.74 25.37 8.81
CA ILE A 34 -4.39 25.79 10.06
C ILE A 34 -3.37 25.92 11.21
N GLY A 35 -2.14 25.42 11.04
CA GLY A 35 -1.06 25.58 12.00
C GLY A 35 -0.98 24.48 13.06
N VAL A 36 -1.53 23.29 12.79
CA VAL A 36 -1.43 22.15 13.72
C VAL A 36 0.04 21.75 13.93
N SER A 37 0.39 21.31 15.14
CA SER A 37 1.69 20.68 15.37
C SER A 37 1.79 19.39 14.55
N LYS A 38 2.89 19.25 13.81
CA LYS A 38 3.06 18.21 12.79
C LYS A 38 3.07 16.81 13.42
N ILE A 39 3.80 16.64 14.52
CA ILE A 39 3.95 15.35 15.19
C ILE A 39 2.73 15.06 16.08
N VAL A 40 2.21 16.05 16.81
CA VAL A 40 0.98 15.91 17.61
C VAL A 40 -0.21 15.52 16.72
N PHE A 41 -0.33 16.11 15.53
CA PHE A 41 -1.35 15.75 14.55
C PHE A 41 -1.29 14.26 14.17
N ILE A 42 -0.08 13.73 13.93
CA ILE A 42 0.10 12.31 13.60
C ILE A 42 -0.22 11.43 14.82
N LEU A 43 0.18 11.84 16.02
CA LEU A 43 -0.15 11.12 17.25
C LEU A 43 -1.68 11.01 17.42
N TYR A 44 -2.40 12.13 17.37
CA TYR A 44 -3.86 12.13 17.52
C TYR A 44 -4.60 11.37 16.41
N ARG A 45 -4.09 11.46 15.18
CA ARG A 45 -4.58 10.67 14.05
C ARG A 45 -4.49 9.16 14.34
N ASN A 46 -3.36 8.67 14.86
CA ASN A 46 -3.20 7.23 15.14
C ASN A 46 -3.88 6.79 16.44
N ILE A 47 -4.02 7.66 17.44
CA ILE A 47 -4.89 7.39 18.60
C ILE A 47 -6.33 7.19 18.13
N THR A 48 -6.83 8.08 17.26
CA THR A 48 -8.18 7.95 16.68
C THR A 48 -8.33 6.63 15.93
N ALA A 49 -7.34 6.28 15.10
CA ALA A 49 -7.36 5.03 14.36
C ALA A 49 -7.34 3.80 15.28
N LEU A 50 -6.55 3.83 16.36
CA LEU A 50 -6.46 2.76 17.34
C LEU A 50 -7.78 2.58 18.11
N LEU A 51 -8.45 3.69 18.49
CA LEU A 51 -9.75 3.65 19.14
C LEU A 51 -10.85 3.04 18.25
N VAL A 52 -10.75 3.25 16.94
CA VAL A 52 -11.67 2.62 15.97
C VAL A 52 -11.28 1.18 15.72
N LEU A 53 -10.04 0.91 15.30
CA LEU A 53 -9.59 -0.42 14.89
C LEU A 53 -9.51 -1.41 16.04
N GLY A 54 -9.08 -0.98 17.23
CA GLY A 54 -8.87 -1.83 18.40
C GLY A 54 -10.08 -2.70 18.75
N PRO A 55 -11.28 -2.12 18.93
CA PRO A 55 -12.51 -2.88 19.15
C PRO A 55 -12.83 -3.84 18.01
N PHE A 56 -12.80 -3.41 16.75
CA PHE A 56 -13.12 -4.30 15.62
C PHE A 56 -12.13 -5.45 15.50
N ALA A 57 -10.83 -5.17 15.61
CA ALA A 57 -9.80 -6.19 15.65
C ALA A 57 -10.08 -7.15 16.81
N TYR A 58 -10.36 -6.63 18.02
CA TYR A 58 -10.62 -7.43 19.21
C TYR A 58 -11.84 -8.35 19.09
N PHE A 59 -12.99 -7.83 18.65
CA PHE A 59 -14.23 -8.57 18.63
C PHE A 59 -14.40 -9.45 17.39
N LEU A 60 -14.00 -8.98 16.20
CA LEU A 60 -14.20 -9.72 14.95
C LEU A 60 -13.21 -10.88 14.78
N GLU A 61 -11.96 -10.70 15.21
CA GLU A 61 -10.88 -11.68 14.96
C GLU A 61 -10.49 -12.46 16.22
N LYS A 62 -11.29 -12.42 17.30
CA LYS A 62 -10.95 -13.05 18.59
C LYS A 62 -10.54 -14.52 18.45
N LYS A 63 -11.21 -15.26 17.56
CA LYS A 63 -10.99 -16.69 17.33
C LYS A 63 -9.85 -16.98 16.34
N ASP A 64 -9.47 -15.99 15.54
CA ASP A 64 -8.52 -16.14 14.44
C ASP A 64 -7.09 -15.72 14.84
N ARG A 65 -6.89 -15.21 16.07
CA ARG A 65 -5.59 -14.74 16.55
C ARG A 65 -4.74 -15.89 17.11
N PRO A 66 -3.55 -16.12 16.53
CA PRO A 66 -2.53 -16.92 17.17
C PRO A 66 -2.04 -16.26 18.49
N PRO A 67 -1.44 -17.03 19.40
CA PRO A 67 -0.81 -16.47 20.59
C PRO A 67 0.30 -15.49 20.21
N LEU A 68 0.37 -14.36 20.92
CA LEU A 68 1.44 -13.37 20.72
C LEU A 68 2.75 -13.90 21.31
N THR A 69 3.73 -14.14 20.42
CA THR A 69 5.10 -14.45 20.83
C THR A 69 5.93 -13.16 20.93
N PHE A 70 7.02 -13.20 21.69
CA PHE A 70 7.93 -12.05 21.78
C PHE A 70 8.48 -11.64 20.40
N SER A 71 8.79 -12.62 19.54
CA SER A 71 9.22 -12.38 18.16
C SER A 71 8.17 -11.59 17.36
N LEU A 72 6.89 -11.95 17.45
CA LEU A 72 5.80 -11.21 16.80
C LEU A 72 5.67 -9.78 17.34
N LEU A 73 5.81 -9.58 18.66
CA LEU A 73 5.76 -8.24 19.25
C LEU A 73 6.91 -7.35 18.73
N VAL A 74 8.12 -7.89 18.62
CA VAL A 74 9.27 -7.18 18.05
C VAL A 74 9.00 -6.84 16.58
N GLN A 75 8.47 -7.78 15.80
CA GLN A 75 8.10 -7.51 14.41
C GLN A 75 7.03 -6.42 14.28
N PHE A 76 5.98 -6.45 15.12
CA PHE A 76 4.96 -5.41 15.14
C PHE A 76 5.51 -4.04 15.57
N PHE A 77 6.45 -4.01 16.50
CA PHE A 77 7.13 -2.80 16.90
C PHE A 77 7.90 -2.17 15.73
N PHE A 78 8.70 -2.95 15.01
CA PHE A 78 9.43 -2.45 13.83
C PHE A 78 8.49 -2.09 12.68
N LEU A 79 7.41 -2.85 12.48
CA LEU A 79 6.40 -2.52 11.47
C LEU A 79 5.66 -1.23 11.82
N GLY A 80 5.41 -0.96 13.11
CA GLY A 80 4.91 0.33 13.59
C GLY A 80 5.91 1.46 13.39
N LEU A 81 7.21 1.21 13.64
CA LEU A 81 8.26 2.19 13.43
C LEU A 81 8.35 2.59 11.95
N ILE A 82 8.40 1.60 11.06
CA ILE A 82 8.55 1.81 9.62
C ILE A 82 7.24 2.33 9.00
N GLY A 83 6.09 1.74 9.33
CA GLY A 83 4.82 2.01 8.65
C GLY A 83 3.98 3.14 9.25
N VAL A 84 4.18 3.47 10.53
CA VAL A 84 3.41 4.49 11.24
C VAL A 84 4.31 5.66 11.57
N THR A 85 5.31 5.46 12.43
CA THR A 85 6.11 6.55 13.00
C THR A 85 6.97 7.24 11.96
N ALA A 86 7.90 6.52 11.32
CA ALA A 86 8.77 7.05 10.28
C ALA A 86 7.92 7.48 9.08
N ASN A 87 7.01 6.61 8.63
CA ASN A 87 6.21 6.87 7.45
C ASN A 87 5.41 8.19 7.57
N GLN A 88 4.56 8.29 8.58
CA GLN A 88 3.65 9.42 8.66
C GLN A 88 4.37 10.72 9.03
N SER A 89 5.46 10.65 9.81
CA SER A 89 6.28 11.82 10.17
C SER A 89 7.06 12.36 8.97
N LEU A 90 7.72 11.49 8.21
CA LEU A 90 8.45 11.91 7.00
C LEU A 90 7.49 12.45 5.94
N TYR A 91 6.30 11.86 5.82
CA TYR A 91 5.25 12.39 4.95
C TYR A 91 4.82 13.81 5.32
N ILE A 92 4.48 14.08 6.59
CA ILE A 92 3.97 15.40 6.98
C ILE A 92 5.07 16.48 6.87
N LEU A 93 6.32 16.11 7.17
CA LEU A 93 7.48 16.99 7.03
C LEU A 93 7.75 17.28 5.55
N GLY A 94 7.75 16.25 4.69
CA GLY A 94 7.85 16.41 3.25
C GLY A 94 6.77 17.34 2.70
N LEU A 95 5.52 17.15 3.12
CA LEU A 95 4.39 17.96 2.70
C LEU A 95 4.47 19.41 3.21
N TYR A 96 5.01 19.63 4.41
CA TYR A 96 5.22 20.96 4.98
C TYR A 96 6.18 21.79 4.14
N TYR A 97 7.29 21.20 3.70
CA TYR A 97 8.29 21.90 2.89
C TYR A 97 7.97 21.96 1.39
N THR A 98 6.90 21.29 0.93
CA THR A 98 6.56 21.19 -0.50
C THR A 98 5.05 21.36 -0.74
N SER A 99 4.45 20.55 -1.63
CA SER A 99 3.04 20.60 -2.00
C SER A 99 2.44 19.20 -2.15
N PRO A 100 1.10 19.06 -2.10
CA PRO A 100 0.39 17.83 -2.45
C PRO A 100 0.84 17.20 -3.76
N THR A 101 1.14 18.02 -4.77
CA THR A 101 1.58 17.55 -6.09
C THR A 101 2.96 16.89 -6.02
N TYR A 102 3.92 17.45 -5.29
CA TYR A 102 5.22 16.80 -5.06
C TYR A 102 5.06 15.48 -4.32
N ALA A 103 4.19 15.45 -3.32
CA ALA A 103 3.91 14.24 -2.54
C ALA A 103 3.33 13.11 -3.41
N SER A 104 2.41 13.44 -4.33
CA SER A 104 1.85 12.48 -5.30
C SER A 104 2.93 12.02 -6.29
N ALA A 105 3.74 12.95 -6.80
CA ALA A 105 4.80 12.66 -7.76
C ALA A 105 5.85 11.70 -7.19
N MET A 106 6.33 11.96 -5.98
CA MET A 106 7.34 11.11 -5.32
C MET A 106 6.79 9.72 -5.00
N GLN A 107 5.52 9.62 -4.59
CA GLN A 107 4.88 8.33 -4.32
C GLN A 107 4.71 7.43 -5.56
N ASN A 108 4.81 7.98 -6.77
CA ASN A 108 4.85 7.16 -7.97
C ASN A 108 6.10 6.27 -8.02
N SER A 109 7.12 6.48 -7.19
CA SER A 109 8.27 5.58 -7.06
C SER A 109 8.00 4.33 -6.18
N VAL A 110 6.95 4.35 -5.35
CA VAL A 110 6.60 3.26 -4.42
C VAL A 110 6.45 1.90 -5.12
N PRO A 111 5.79 1.76 -6.29
CA PRO A 111 5.72 0.48 -7.00
C PRO A 111 7.10 -0.10 -7.33
N ALA A 112 8.03 0.72 -7.84
CA ALA A 112 9.37 0.27 -8.19
C ALA A 112 10.15 -0.18 -6.94
N ILE A 113 10.13 0.62 -5.88
CA ILE A 113 10.80 0.28 -4.62
C ILE A 113 10.21 -1.03 -4.05
N THR A 114 8.88 -1.14 -4.05
CA THR A 114 8.17 -2.34 -3.58
C THR A 114 8.55 -3.57 -4.40
N PHE A 115 8.62 -3.45 -5.73
CA PHE A 115 9.02 -4.54 -6.61
C PHE A 115 10.44 -5.02 -6.32
N VAL A 116 11.40 -4.09 -6.21
CA VAL A 116 12.81 -4.42 -5.88
C VAL A 116 12.89 -5.11 -4.52
N MET A 117 12.25 -4.55 -3.49
CA MET A 117 12.26 -5.13 -2.14
C MET A 117 11.60 -6.52 -2.10
N ALA A 118 10.45 -6.69 -2.74
CA ALA A 118 9.74 -7.97 -2.79
C ALA A 118 10.57 -9.04 -3.54
N SER A 119 11.30 -8.64 -4.59
CA SER A 119 12.20 -9.53 -5.33
C SER A 119 13.39 -9.96 -4.48
N VAL A 120 14.04 -9.02 -3.77
CA VAL A 120 15.19 -9.30 -2.89
C VAL A 120 14.80 -10.27 -1.77
N LEU A 121 13.60 -10.10 -1.18
CA LEU A 121 13.09 -10.97 -0.13
C LEU A 121 12.42 -12.26 -0.65
N ARG A 122 12.46 -12.51 -1.97
CA ARG A 122 11.83 -13.67 -2.63
C ARG A 122 10.35 -13.84 -2.28
N LEU A 123 9.64 -12.71 -2.12
CA LEU A 123 8.20 -12.67 -1.84
C LEU A 123 7.36 -12.61 -3.12
N GLU A 124 7.98 -12.24 -4.24
CA GLU A 124 7.39 -12.29 -5.57
C GLU A 124 8.38 -13.02 -6.49
N GLU A 125 7.94 -14.09 -7.16
CA GLU A 125 8.80 -14.84 -8.08
C GLU A 125 8.88 -14.12 -9.42
N VAL A 126 9.91 -13.29 -9.58
CA VAL A 126 10.14 -12.56 -10.83
C VAL A 126 10.75 -13.50 -11.87
N HIS A 127 9.87 -14.21 -12.58
CA HIS A 127 10.26 -14.97 -13.75
C HIS A 127 10.52 -14.02 -14.93
N ILE A 128 11.70 -13.38 -14.96
CA ILE A 128 12.07 -12.41 -16.03
C ILE A 128 12.00 -13.04 -17.43
N LYS A 129 12.18 -14.36 -17.53
CA LYS A 129 12.08 -15.11 -18.80
C LYS A 129 10.64 -15.50 -19.18
N ARG A 130 9.67 -15.38 -18.27
CA ARG A 130 8.28 -15.80 -18.47
C ARG A 130 7.39 -14.59 -18.76
N ARG A 131 6.35 -14.79 -19.57
CA ARG A 131 5.51 -13.70 -20.10
C ARG A 131 4.75 -12.94 -19.00
N ASP A 132 4.33 -13.63 -17.96
CA ASP A 132 3.67 -13.07 -16.77
C ASP A 132 4.62 -12.17 -15.96
N GLY A 133 5.86 -12.59 -15.75
CA GLY A 133 6.89 -11.79 -15.06
C GLY A 133 7.23 -10.52 -15.83
N MET A 134 7.42 -10.61 -17.14
CA MET A 134 7.66 -9.46 -18.00
C MET A 134 6.47 -8.48 -18.02
N ALA A 135 5.24 -8.97 -18.01
CA ALA A 135 4.05 -8.13 -17.95
C ALA A 135 4.00 -7.30 -16.65
N LYS A 136 4.36 -7.88 -15.51
CA LYS A 136 4.42 -7.17 -14.21
C LYS A 136 5.48 -6.06 -14.22
N ILE A 137 6.66 -6.33 -14.77
CA ILE A 137 7.76 -5.37 -14.87
C ILE A 137 7.37 -4.21 -15.79
N LEU A 138 6.97 -4.52 -17.03
CA LEU A 138 6.57 -3.52 -18.03
C LEU A 138 5.37 -2.72 -17.57
N GLY A 139 4.39 -3.37 -16.93
CA GLY A 139 3.23 -2.70 -16.35
C GLY A 139 3.62 -1.71 -15.26
N THR A 140 4.53 -2.09 -14.37
CA THR A 140 5.06 -1.20 -13.33
C THR A 140 5.80 -0.01 -13.94
N ILE A 141 6.68 -0.24 -14.91
CA ILE A 141 7.41 0.84 -15.61
C ILE A 141 6.43 1.79 -16.31
N ALA A 142 5.41 1.26 -16.99
CA ALA A 142 4.38 2.06 -17.65
C ALA A 142 3.59 2.92 -16.65
N SER A 143 3.17 2.37 -15.49
CA SER A 143 2.46 3.15 -14.48
C SER A 143 3.30 4.29 -13.90
N ILE A 144 4.59 4.04 -13.64
CA ILE A 144 5.51 5.07 -13.14
C ILE A 144 5.77 6.14 -14.21
N GLY A 145 6.02 5.70 -15.46
CA GLY A 145 6.21 6.60 -16.60
C GLY A 145 5.00 7.47 -16.84
N GLY A 146 3.79 6.90 -16.79
CA GLY A 146 2.54 7.64 -16.96
C GLY A 146 2.36 8.71 -15.90
N ALA A 147 2.59 8.39 -14.63
CA ALA A 147 2.45 9.37 -13.56
C ALA A 147 3.55 10.45 -13.57
N THR A 148 4.74 10.10 -14.07
CA THR A 148 5.82 11.06 -14.35
C THR A 148 5.42 12.02 -15.47
N ILE A 149 4.79 11.54 -16.55
CA ILE A 149 4.26 12.38 -17.62
C ILE A 149 3.20 13.35 -17.09
N ILE A 150 2.23 12.89 -16.29
CA ILE A 150 1.21 13.78 -15.69
C ILE A 150 1.85 14.91 -14.87
N THR A 151 2.94 14.59 -14.16
CA THR A 151 3.60 15.54 -13.27
C THR A 151 4.48 16.55 -14.02
N LEU A 152 5.29 16.07 -14.98
CA LEU A 152 6.35 16.86 -15.61
C LEU A 152 5.94 17.45 -16.96
N TYR A 153 5.01 16.81 -17.66
CA TYR A 153 4.57 17.24 -18.98
C TYR A 153 3.13 17.73 -18.92
N LYS A 154 2.94 19.05 -19.04
CA LYS A 154 1.59 19.63 -19.22
C LYS A 154 1.11 19.38 -20.65
N GLY A 155 1.82 19.84 -21.67
CA GLY A 155 1.32 19.88 -23.05
C GLY A 155 0.23 20.96 -23.24
N PRO A 156 -0.40 21.07 -24.43
CA PRO A 156 -1.49 22.03 -24.67
C PRO A 156 -2.72 21.76 -23.80
N PRO A 157 -3.44 22.81 -23.37
CA PRO A 157 -4.71 22.68 -22.66
C PRO A 157 -5.77 22.11 -23.61
N LEU A 158 -6.50 21.09 -23.16
CA LEU A 158 -7.56 20.44 -23.94
C LEU A 158 -8.96 20.91 -23.54
N LEU A 159 -9.20 21.24 -22.26
CA LEU A 159 -10.51 21.66 -21.73
C LEU A 159 -10.40 22.76 -20.64
N GLY A 160 -11.15 23.87 -20.81
CA GLY A 160 -11.57 24.86 -19.77
C GLY A 160 -10.59 25.95 -19.24
N GLY A 161 -11.13 27.12 -18.82
CA GLY A 161 -10.74 28.04 -17.69
C GLY A 161 -9.57 29.04 -17.83
N SER A 162 -9.59 30.26 -17.26
CA SER A 162 -8.46 31.23 -17.28
C SER A 162 -7.23 30.72 -16.51
N GLY A 163 -6.04 30.82 -17.11
CA GLY A 163 -4.81 30.23 -16.58
C GLY A 163 -4.17 31.07 -15.49
N PHE A 164 -4.06 30.54 -14.27
CA PHE A 164 -3.14 31.08 -13.27
C PHE A 164 -1.76 30.46 -13.49
N SER A 165 -0.87 31.21 -14.13
CA SER A 165 0.56 30.92 -14.18
C SER A 165 1.18 31.43 -12.89
N THR A 166 1.63 30.55 -12.01
CA THR A 166 2.45 30.96 -10.86
C THR A 166 3.89 31.13 -11.38
N ASP A 167 4.34 32.37 -11.53
CA ASP A 167 5.76 32.66 -11.72
C ASP A 167 6.53 32.19 -10.50
N ILE A 168 7.50 31.30 -10.71
CA ILE A 168 8.37 30.78 -9.65
C ILE A 168 9.65 31.62 -9.62
N THR A 169 9.60 32.79 -8.98
CA THR A 169 10.82 33.38 -8.41
C THR A 169 11.22 32.51 -7.21
N THR A 170 12.28 31.72 -7.38
CA THR A 170 12.76 30.77 -6.37
C THR A 170 13.91 31.41 -5.61
N SER A 171 13.73 31.75 -4.34
CA SER A 171 14.84 32.15 -3.48
C SER A 171 15.68 30.91 -3.09
N PRO A 172 16.97 31.07 -2.76
CA PRO A 172 17.83 29.97 -2.30
C PRO A 172 17.24 29.21 -1.10
N GLU A 173 16.60 29.92 -0.16
CA GLU A 173 15.92 29.30 0.99
C GLU A 173 14.71 28.45 0.58
N LYS A 174 13.91 28.91 -0.39
CA LYS A 174 12.81 28.12 -0.95
C LYS A 174 13.33 26.87 -1.66
N MET A 175 14.48 26.94 -2.31
CA MET A 175 15.13 25.78 -2.93
C MET A 175 15.62 24.77 -1.89
N LEU A 176 16.31 25.22 -0.83
CA LEU A 176 16.78 24.34 0.24
C LEU A 176 15.63 23.61 0.94
N ASN A 177 14.58 24.36 1.32
CA ASN A 177 13.38 23.78 1.92
C ASN A 177 12.75 22.73 1.00
N ARG A 178 12.63 23.03 -0.30
CA ARG A 178 12.11 22.08 -1.28
C ARG A 178 12.97 20.82 -1.39
N THR A 179 14.30 20.95 -1.37
CA THR A 179 15.22 19.80 -1.37
C THR A 179 15.05 18.92 -0.14
N LEU A 180 14.94 19.52 1.06
CA LEU A 180 14.66 18.78 2.29
C LEU A 180 13.35 18.00 2.19
N GLY A 181 12.31 18.62 1.63
CA GLY A 181 11.04 17.96 1.38
C GLY A 181 11.14 16.75 0.45
N CYS A 182 11.95 16.84 -0.61
CA CYS A 182 12.25 15.70 -1.49
C CYS A 182 12.97 14.56 -0.75
N VAL A 183 13.97 14.88 0.07
CA VAL A 183 14.68 13.87 0.89
C VAL A 183 13.71 13.17 1.83
N TYR A 184 12.84 13.92 2.54
CA TYR A 184 11.81 13.33 3.39
C TYR A 184 10.88 12.40 2.59
N PHE A 185 10.46 12.79 1.38
CA PHE A 185 9.62 11.94 0.56
C PHE A 185 10.33 10.68 0.04
N ILE A 186 11.62 10.72 -0.27
CA ILE A 186 12.37 9.53 -0.70
C ILE A 186 12.42 8.51 0.44
N VAL A 187 12.82 8.95 1.64
CA VAL A 187 12.86 8.06 2.81
C VAL A 187 11.45 7.57 3.16
N GLN A 188 10.46 8.43 3.00
CA GLN A 188 9.05 8.08 3.16
C GLN A 188 8.59 6.97 2.20
N CYS A 189 8.91 7.08 0.91
CA CYS A 189 8.56 6.06 -0.08
C CYS A 189 9.24 4.72 0.22
N LEU A 190 10.48 4.74 0.69
CA LEU A 190 11.18 3.55 1.17
C LEU A 190 10.50 2.95 2.41
N SER A 191 10.10 3.79 3.36
CA SER A 191 9.37 3.38 4.56
C SER A 191 8.03 2.73 4.22
N TYR A 192 7.26 3.33 3.31
CA TYR A 192 5.97 2.79 2.91
C TYR A 192 6.09 1.47 2.13
N ALA A 193 7.04 1.38 1.19
CA ALA A 193 7.34 0.14 0.49
C ALA A 193 7.81 -0.95 1.47
N GLY A 194 8.68 -0.59 2.43
CA GLY A 194 9.11 -1.47 3.50
C GLY A 194 7.95 -1.99 4.35
N TYR A 195 7.02 -1.12 4.74
CA TYR A 195 5.80 -1.53 5.43
C TYR A 195 4.98 -2.54 4.61
N MET A 196 4.79 -2.30 3.31
CA MET A 196 4.04 -3.22 2.43
C MET A 196 4.71 -4.58 2.25
N VAL A 197 6.04 -4.61 2.14
CA VAL A 197 6.78 -5.85 1.87
C VAL A 197 7.04 -6.64 3.15
N LEU A 198 7.47 -5.99 4.24
CA LEU A 198 7.83 -6.65 5.50
C LEU A 198 6.63 -7.24 6.24
N GLN A 199 5.42 -6.76 5.99
CA GLN A 199 4.21 -7.35 6.57
C GLN A 199 3.81 -8.70 5.94
N VAL A 200 4.26 -9.01 4.72
CA VAL A 200 3.91 -10.27 4.02
C VAL A 200 4.31 -11.52 4.81
N PRO A 201 5.57 -11.69 5.28
CA PRO A 201 5.92 -12.84 6.10
C PRO A 201 5.13 -12.89 7.42
N MET A 202 4.76 -11.74 7.98
CA MET A 202 3.96 -11.70 9.21
C MET A 202 2.53 -12.20 8.99
N MET A 203 1.92 -11.92 7.83
CA MET A 203 0.59 -12.41 7.47
C MET A 203 0.50 -13.95 7.44
N LYS A 204 1.62 -14.64 7.18
CA LYS A 204 1.67 -16.11 7.20
C LYS A 204 1.57 -16.66 8.62
N ASN A 205 2.23 -15.99 9.56
CA ASN A 205 2.27 -16.38 10.97
C ASN A 205 1.11 -15.81 11.79
N TYR A 206 0.45 -14.76 11.28
CA TYR A 206 -0.61 -14.04 11.96
C TYR A 206 -1.72 -13.65 10.97
N PRO A 207 -2.70 -14.54 10.73
CA PRO A 207 -3.68 -14.39 9.64
C PRO A 207 -4.80 -13.36 9.93
N ALA A 208 -4.90 -12.88 11.17
CA ALA A 208 -5.87 -11.87 11.62
C ALA A 208 -5.47 -10.46 11.15
N LYS A 209 -6.17 -9.93 10.14
CA LYS A 209 -5.78 -8.78 9.29
C LYS A 209 -5.98 -7.44 9.98
N LEU A 210 -7.12 -7.26 10.65
CA LEU A 210 -7.40 -6.04 11.41
C LEU A 210 -6.41 -5.94 12.58
N SER A 211 -6.13 -7.07 13.22
CA SER A 211 -5.13 -7.19 14.28
C SER A 211 -3.72 -6.90 13.76
N LEU A 212 -3.33 -7.44 12.59
CA LEU A 212 -2.04 -7.16 11.94
C LEU A 212 -1.86 -5.67 11.59
N THR A 213 -2.96 -4.93 11.42
CA THR A 213 -2.95 -3.47 11.20
C THR A 213 -2.98 -2.70 12.53
N THR A 214 -3.66 -3.24 13.54
CA THR A 214 -3.85 -2.61 14.86
C THR A 214 -2.58 -2.64 15.70
N PHE A 215 -1.81 -3.74 15.71
CA PHE A 215 -0.58 -3.81 16.51
C PHE A 215 0.50 -2.80 16.06
N PRO A 216 0.83 -2.67 14.77
CA PRO A 216 1.71 -1.59 14.30
C PRO A 216 1.19 -0.19 14.64
N CYS A 217 -0.13 0.03 14.56
CA CYS A 217 -0.76 1.28 14.98
C CYS A 217 -0.55 1.54 16.48
N PHE A 218 -0.77 0.54 17.33
CA PHE A 218 -0.55 0.61 18.78
C PHE A 218 0.91 0.95 19.12
N PHE A 219 1.88 0.21 18.56
CA PHE A 219 3.29 0.51 18.77
C PHE A 219 3.69 1.86 18.17
N GLY A 220 3.12 2.24 17.04
CA GLY A 220 3.30 3.55 16.42
C GLY A 220 2.83 4.68 17.33
N VAL A 221 1.69 4.53 18.01
CA VAL A 221 1.23 5.50 19.02
C VAL A 221 2.24 5.63 20.16
N ILE A 222 2.75 4.50 20.69
CA ILE A 222 3.78 4.53 21.75
C ILE A 222 5.04 5.26 21.28
N GLN A 223 5.54 4.91 20.09
CA GLN A 223 6.73 5.53 19.51
C GLN A 223 6.52 7.03 19.24
N LEU A 224 5.37 7.42 18.71
CA LEU A 224 5.01 8.81 18.48
C LEU A 224 4.84 9.58 19.78
N LEU A 225 4.30 8.97 20.85
CA LEU A 225 4.26 9.59 22.18
C LEU A 225 5.66 9.93 22.65
N VAL A 226 6.60 8.99 22.53
CA VAL A 226 8.02 9.21 22.88
C VAL A 226 8.60 10.35 22.02
N VAL A 227 8.47 10.28 20.69
CA VAL A 227 9.00 11.31 19.78
C VAL A 227 8.40 12.69 20.07
N THR A 228 7.08 12.77 20.30
CA THR A 228 6.37 14.03 20.57
C THR A 228 6.79 14.60 21.92
N ALA A 229 6.99 13.77 22.94
CA ALA A 229 7.44 14.23 24.26
C ALA A 229 8.82 14.91 24.19
N PHE A 230 9.69 14.48 23.29
CA PHE A 230 11.01 15.10 23.09
C PHE A 230 10.99 16.31 22.15
N THR A 231 10.16 16.27 21.10
CA THR A 231 10.15 17.29 20.04
C THR A 231 9.19 18.46 20.29
N GLU A 232 8.08 18.21 21.00
CA GLU A 232 7.00 19.18 21.22
C GLU A 232 6.82 19.42 22.73
N ARG A 233 7.71 20.25 23.29
CA ARG A 233 7.72 20.56 24.74
C ARG A 233 6.75 21.67 25.14
N ASP A 234 6.29 22.48 24.19
CA ASP A 234 5.33 23.55 24.48
C ASP A 234 3.91 22.96 24.63
N PRO A 235 3.28 23.05 25.81
CA PRO A 235 1.93 22.52 26.04
C PRO A 235 0.86 23.14 25.12
N ARG A 236 1.11 24.34 24.57
CA ARG A 236 0.18 24.99 23.63
C ARG A 236 0.02 24.21 22.33
N ASN A 237 1.06 23.48 21.90
CA ASN A 237 1.05 22.68 20.68
C ASN A 237 0.24 21.37 20.84
N TRP A 238 -0.05 20.96 22.07
CA TRP A 238 -0.88 19.80 22.39
C TRP A 238 -2.37 20.14 22.45
N ARG A 239 -2.71 21.42 22.60
CA ARG A 239 -4.10 21.87 22.69
C ARG A 239 -4.71 21.94 21.30
N ILE A 240 -5.81 21.22 21.11
CA ILE A 240 -6.65 21.35 19.92
C ILE A 240 -7.31 22.73 19.94
N GLN A 241 -7.08 23.53 18.91
CA GLN A 241 -7.43 24.95 18.87
C GLN A 241 -8.76 25.23 18.17
N SER A 242 -9.24 24.32 17.31
CA SER A 242 -10.44 24.56 16.52
C SER A 242 -11.23 23.29 16.18
N GLY A 243 -12.52 23.46 15.89
CA GLY A 243 -13.34 22.36 15.36
C GLY A 243 -12.86 21.85 13.99
N LYS A 244 -12.24 22.72 13.17
CA LYS A 244 -11.63 22.32 11.90
C LYS A 244 -10.47 21.36 12.11
N GLU A 245 -9.63 21.62 13.11
CA GLU A 245 -8.54 20.72 13.49
C GLU A 245 -9.08 19.33 13.90
N VAL A 246 -10.11 19.28 14.76
CA VAL A 246 -10.78 18.02 15.13
C VAL A 246 -11.26 17.25 13.90
N LEU A 247 -11.95 17.92 12.98
CA LEU A 247 -12.45 17.28 11.76
C LEU A 247 -11.33 16.72 10.90
N THR A 248 -10.21 17.44 10.76
CA THR A 248 -9.05 16.93 10.00
C THR A 248 -8.42 15.71 10.68
N ILE A 249 -8.27 15.72 12.00
CA ILE A 249 -7.74 14.59 12.78
C ILE A 249 -8.65 13.37 12.64
N LEU A 250 -9.97 13.55 12.81
CA LEU A 250 -10.94 12.47 12.71
C LEU A 250 -10.98 11.89 11.30
N TYR A 251 -11.07 12.72 10.26
CA TYR A 251 -11.09 12.25 8.88
C TYR A 251 -9.83 11.43 8.57
N VAL A 252 -8.65 11.98 8.85
CA VAL A 252 -7.39 11.31 8.51
C VAL A 252 -7.16 10.08 9.39
N GLY A 253 -7.55 10.13 10.67
CA GLY A 253 -7.43 9.03 11.61
C GLY A 253 -8.33 7.85 11.24
N ILE A 254 -9.62 8.11 11.04
CA ILE A 254 -10.62 7.07 10.75
C ILE A 254 -10.45 6.54 9.32
N ILE A 255 -10.45 7.42 8.32
CA ILE A 255 -10.46 7.00 6.92
C ILE A 255 -9.08 6.50 6.51
N PHE A 256 -8.02 7.27 6.77
CA PHE A 256 -6.72 6.92 6.23
C PHE A 256 -5.94 5.94 7.14
N SER A 257 -5.72 6.26 8.42
CA SER A 257 -5.05 5.31 9.33
C SER A 257 -5.90 4.09 9.66
N GLY A 258 -7.23 4.23 9.78
CA GLY A 258 -8.13 3.12 10.07
C GLY A 258 -8.42 2.28 8.84
N VAL A 259 -9.23 2.83 7.93
CA VAL A 259 -9.78 2.09 6.78
C VAL A 259 -8.70 1.80 5.73
N VAL A 260 -7.96 2.80 5.25
CA VAL A 260 -7.00 2.61 4.16
C VAL A 260 -5.87 1.66 4.53
N TYR A 261 -5.25 1.78 5.71
CA TYR A 261 -4.21 0.84 6.11
C TYR A 261 -4.75 -0.59 6.28
N SER A 262 -5.99 -0.76 6.75
CA SER A 262 -6.63 -2.08 6.82
C SER A 262 -6.89 -2.66 5.42
N LEU A 263 -7.32 -1.82 4.47
CA LEU A 263 -7.47 -2.20 3.06
C LEU A 263 -6.12 -2.55 2.44
N VAL A 264 -5.04 -1.82 2.75
CA VAL A 264 -3.67 -2.13 2.29
C VAL A 264 -3.28 -3.53 2.75
N THR A 265 -3.41 -3.81 4.05
CA THR A 265 -3.13 -5.13 4.63
C THR A 265 -3.95 -6.23 3.94
N TRP A 266 -5.25 -5.99 3.72
CA TRP A 266 -6.13 -6.95 3.06
C TRP A 266 -5.78 -7.17 1.58
N CYS A 267 -5.48 -6.10 0.84
CA CYS A 267 -5.06 -6.16 -0.56
C CYS A 267 -3.71 -6.88 -0.72
N ILE A 268 -2.76 -6.65 0.18
CA ILE A 268 -1.47 -7.35 0.16
C ILE A 268 -1.66 -8.84 0.43
N GLN A 269 -2.51 -9.20 1.38
CA GLN A 269 -2.78 -10.61 1.66
C GLN A 269 -3.47 -11.32 0.48
N LYS A 270 -4.34 -10.61 -0.27
CA LYS A 270 -5.10 -11.19 -1.38
C LYS A 270 -4.37 -11.14 -2.72
N GLY A 271 -3.66 -10.07 -2.98
CA GLY A 271 -3.08 -9.76 -4.28
C GLY A 271 -1.57 -9.53 -4.26
N GLY A 272 -0.93 -9.58 -3.10
CA GLY A 272 0.51 -9.32 -2.93
C GLY A 272 0.88 -7.83 -2.84
N PRO A 273 2.10 -7.54 -2.36
CA PRO A 273 2.57 -6.17 -2.16
C PRO A 273 2.79 -5.42 -3.48
N VAL A 274 3.30 -6.09 -4.51
CA VAL A 274 3.56 -5.48 -5.82
C VAL A 274 2.27 -4.99 -6.47
N LEU A 275 1.24 -5.85 -6.52
CA LEU A 275 -0.05 -5.46 -7.10
C LEU A 275 -0.65 -4.26 -6.37
N THR A 276 -0.62 -4.28 -5.04
CA THR A 276 -1.15 -3.20 -4.21
C THR A 276 -0.41 -1.89 -4.49
N ALA A 277 0.92 -1.94 -4.58
CA ALA A 277 1.74 -0.77 -4.86
C ALA A 277 1.50 -0.22 -6.27
N THR A 278 1.35 -1.06 -7.31
CA THR A 278 1.13 -0.63 -8.70
C THR A 278 -0.15 0.19 -8.90
N PHE A 279 -1.11 0.14 -7.98
CA PHE A 279 -2.28 1.01 -8.02
C PHE A 279 -2.01 2.43 -7.50
N GLN A 280 -0.92 2.67 -6.76
CA GLN A 280 -0.59 3.99 -6.20
C GLN A 280 -0.48 5.10 -7.27
N PRO A 281 0.14 4.90 -8.45
CA PRO A 281 0.19 5.92 -9.49
C PRO A 281 -1.19 6.40 -9.99
N LEU A 282 -2.23 5.58 -9.87
CA LEU A 282 -3.60 5.96 -10.20
C LEU A 282 -4.11 7.11 -9.31
N GLN A 283 -3.55 7.25 -8.10
CA GLN A 283 -3.81 8.38 -7.21
C GLN A 283 -3.49 9.72 -7.88
N THR A 284 -2.44 9.78 -8.69
CA THR A 284 -2.07 10.99 -9.45
C THR A 284 -3.16 11.38 -10.45
N VAL A 285 -3.80 10.39 -11.09
CA VAL A 285 -4.93 10.63 -12.01
C VAL A 285 -6.13 11.17 -11.23
N VAL A 286 -6.49 10.54 -10.10
CA VAL A 286 -7.61 10.98 -9.26
C VAL A 286 -7.39 12.40 -8.77
N VAL A 287 -6.19 12.74 -8.30
CA VAL A 287 -5.84 14.11 -7.87
C VAL A 287 -5.97 15.10 -9.03
N ALA A 288 -5.50 14.76 -10.23
CA ALA A 288 -5.63 15.62 -11.40
C ALA A 288 -7.10 15.87 -11.79
N VAL A 289 -7.94 14.83 -11.74
CA VAL A 289 -9.39 14.93 -12.00
C VAL A 289 -10.09 15.79 -10.94
N LEU A 290 -9.81 15.55 -9.65
CA LEU A 290 -10.37 16.36 -8.57
C LEU A 290 -9.96 17.83 -8.69
N ALA A 291 -8.71 18.11 -9.09
CA ALA A 291 -8.24 19.46 -9.34
C ALA A 291 -8.94 20.13 -10.54
N PHE A 292 -9.23 19.38 -11.60
CA PHE A 292 -10.03 19.90 -12.71
C PHE A 292 -11.47 20.22 -12.28
N VAL A 293 -12.15 19.28 -11.62
CA VAL A 293 -13.58 19.39 -11.26
C VAL A 293 -13.82 20.45 -10.19
N PHE A 294 -13.03 20.45 -9.11
CA PHE A 294 -13.30 21.30 -7.93
C PHE A 294 -12.51 22.61 -7.92
N LEU A 295 -11.30 22.63 -8.50
CA LEU A 295 -10.46 23.84 -8.53
C LEU A 295 -10.55 24.58 -9.87
N GLY A 296 -11.22 24.02 -10.88
CA GLY A 296 -11.33 24.63 -12.21
C GLY A 296 -10.00 24.69 -12.97
N ASN A 297 -9.01 23.88 -12.56
CA ASN A 297 -7.73 23.80 -13.26
C ASN A 297 -7.92 23.27 -14.68
N ARG A 298 -7.06 23.66 -15.63
CA ARG A 298 -7.10 23.10 -17.00
C ARG A 298 -6.66 21.63 -17.02
N LEU A 299 -7.34 20.81 -17.81
CA LEU A 299 -6.82 19.51 -18.21
C LEU A 299 -5.89 19.69 -19.40
N TYR A 300 -4.65 19.26 -19.23
CA TYR A 300 -3.65 19.31 -20.29
C TYR A 300 -3.44 17.93 -20.92
N SER A 301 -2.95 17.89 -22.16
CA SER A 301 -2.78 16.65 -22.91
C SER A 301 -1.86 15.63 -22.23
N GLY A 302 -0.83 16.09 -21.49
CA GLY A 302 0.02 15.21 -20.71
C GLY A 302 -0.71 14.49 -19.57
N GLY A 303 -1.76 15.10 -19.01
CA GLY A 303 -2.66 14.43 -18.07
C GLY A 303 -3.39 13.24 -18.70
N VAL A 304 -3.86 13.39 -19.94
CA VAL A 304 -4.57 12.34 -20.69
C VAL A 304 -3.62 11.21 -21.09
N PHE A 305 -2.50 11.54 -21.75
CA PHE A 305 -1.51 10.53 -22.16
C PHE A 305 -0.93 9.76 -20.96
N GLY A 306 -0.58 10.48 -19.89
CA GLY A 306 -0.09 9.85 -18.68
C GLY A 306 -1.14 8.97 -17.99
N GLY A 307 -2.41 9.39 -17.99
CA GLY A 307 -3.52 8.58 -17.46
C GLY A 307 -3.75 7.28 -18.25
N ILE A 308 -3.70 7.34 -19.58
CA ILE A 308 -3.80 6.16 -20.45
C ILE A 308 -2.64 5.19 -20.15
N LEU A 309 -1.43 5.71 -20.01
CA LEU A 309 -0.25 4.88 -19.74
C LEU A 309 -0.32 4.23 -18.35
N ILE A 310 -0.86 4.92 -17.34
CA ILE A 310 -1.14 4.32 -16.02
C ILE A 310 -2.15 3.19 -16.12
N ALA A 311 -3.26 3.40 -16.85
CA ALA A 311 -4.29 2.39 -17.03
C ALA A 311 -3.74 1.14 -17.75
N ALA A 312 -2.95 1.34 -18.81
CA ALA A 312 -2.26 0.26 -19.50
C ALA A 312 -1.28 -0.48 -18.57
N GLY A 313 -0.53 0.25 -17.75
CA GLY A 313 0.40 -0.33 -16.79
C GLY A 313 -0.29 -1.22 -15.74
N VAL A 314 -1.37 -0.72 -15.14
CA VAL A 314 -2.20 -1.48 -14.17
C VAL A 314 -2.79 -2.72 -14.84
N TYR A 315 -3.29 -2.60 -16.07
CA TYR A 315 -3.80 -3.73 -16.83
C TYR A 315 -2.75 -4.82 -17.05
N LEU A 316 -1.53 -4.45 -17.45
CA LEU A 316 -0.44 -5.41 -17.68
C LEU A 316 -0.06 -6.16 -16.40
N VAL A 317 -0.02 -5.48 -15.25
CA VAL A 317 0.28 -6.13 -13.96
C VAL A 317 -0.85 -7.07 -13.54
N LEU A 318 -2.12 -6.67 -13.71
CA LEU A 318 -3.27 -7.54 -13.45
C LEU A 318 -3.28 -8.76 -14.35
N TRP A 319 -2.96 -8.59 -15.64
CA TRP A 319 -2.85 -9.67 -16.59
C TRP A 319 -1.72 -10.63 -16.23
N GLY A 320 -0.53 -10.10 -15.90
CA GLY A 320 0.60 -10.91 -15.43
C GLY A 320 0.25 -11.73 -14.19
N LYS A 321 -0.43 -11.15 -13.19
CA LYS A 321 -0.89 -11.90 -12.02
C LYS A 321 -1.93 -12.97 -12.34
N ASN A 322 -2.88 -12.65 -13.21
CA ASN A 322 -3.89 -13.62 -13.61
C ASN A 322 -3.27 -14.82 -14.36
N GLU A 323 -2.23 -14.58 -15.14
CA GLU A 323 -1.54 -15.65 -15.87
C GLU A 323 -0.65 -16.50 -14.93
N GLU A 324 0.05 -15.88 -13.99
CA GLU A 324 0.77 -16.58 -12.93
C GLU A 324 -0.15 -17.51 -12.12
N GLU A 325 -1.33 -17.05 -11.73
CA GLU A 325 -2.32 -17.86 -11.01
C GLU A 325 -2.78 -19.08 -11.83
N LYS A 326 -3.02 -18.92 -13.14
CA LYS A 326 -3.42 -20.03 -14.00
C LYS A 326 -2.33 -21.09 -14.08
N ILE A 327 -1.08 -20.67 -14.29
CA ILE A 327 0.08 -21.57 -14.36
C ILE A 327 0.20 -22.32 -13.03
N ALA A 328 0.12 -21.63 -11.90
CA ALA A 328 0.20 -22.25 -10.58
C ALA A 328 -0.95 -23.26 -10.32
N ASN A 329 -2.14 -23.03 -10.86
CA ASN A 329 -3.25 -23.98 -10.77
C ASN A 329 -3.04 -25.20 -11.66
N GLN A 330 -2.54 -25.02 -12.90
CA GLN A 330 -2.19 -26.11 -13.80
C GLN A 330 -1.09 -27.00 -13.21
N ASP A 331 -0.06 -26.40 -12.61
CA ASP A 331 1.02 -27.14 -11.95
C ASP A 331 0.49 -27.99 -10.78
N LYS A 332 -0.46 -27.46 -9.99
CA LYS A 332 -1.11 -28.20 -8.89
C LYS A 332 -1.98 -29.35 -9.39
N GLU A 333 -2.76 -29.13 -10.43
CA GLU A 333 -3.58 -30.17 -11.06
C GLU A 333 -2.70 -31.28 -11.63
N GLY A 334 -1.63 -30.94 -12.33
CA GLY A 334 -0.65 -31.89 -12.86
C GLY A 334 0.06 -32.69 -11.76
N ALA A 335 0.46 -32.03 -10.66
CA ALA A 335 1.05 -32.71 -9.51
C ALA A 335 0.08 -33.67 -8.82
N THR A 336 -1.20 -33.28 -8.71
CA THR A 336 -2.26 -34.12 -8.13
C THR A 336 -2.55 -35.33 -9.03
N LEU A 337 -2.61 -35.12 -10.35
CA LEU A 337 -2.78 -36.21 -11.32
C LEU A 337 -1.60 -37.19 -11.29
N ARG A 338 -0.36 -36.67 -11.29
CA ARG A 338 0.84 -37.52 -11.16
C ARG A 338 0.83 -38.34 -9.88
N LYS A 339 0.38 -37.76 -8.76
CA LYS A 339 0.27 -38.50 -7.50
C LYS A 339 -0.74 -39.65 -7.59
N HIS A 340 -1.92 -39.42 -8.18
CA HIS A 340 -2.90 -40.48 -8.40
C HIS A 340 -2.39 -41.60 -9.31
N LEU A 341 -1.66 -41.27 -10.37
CA LEU A 341 -1.07 -42.27 -11.27
C LEU A 341 -0.03 -43.14 -10.55
N LEU A 342 0.84 -42.53 -9.72
CA LEU A 342 1.83 -43.26 -8.93
C LEU A 342 1.18 -44.13 -7.84
N ASP A 343 0.08 -43.66 -7.22
CA ASP A 343 -0.68 -44.46 -6.26
C ASP A 343 -1.38 -45.66 -6.95
N GLN A 344 -1.85 -45.51 -8.20
CA GLN A 344 -2.40 -46.64 -8.97
C GLN A 344 -1.34 -47.67 -9.36
N GLU A 345 -0.18 -47.22 -9.84
CA GLU A 345 0.93 -48.11 -10.23
C GLU A 345 1.45 -48.93 -9.03
N ASN A 346 1.60 -48.31 -7.85
CA ASN A 346 1.93 -49.01 -6.61
C ASN A 346 0.85 -50.01 -6.13
N THR A 347 -0.41 -49.82 -6.54
CA THR A 347 -1.52 -50.72 -6.19
C THR A 347 -1.59 -51.92 -7.14
N GLU A 348 -1.18 -51.76 -8.40
CA GLU A 348 -1.10 -52.85 -9.39
C GLU A 348 0.18 -53.69 -9.27
N GLU A 349 1.29 -53.13 -8.78
CA GLU A 349 2.54 -53.85 -8.52
C GLU A 349 2.55 -54.66 -7.20
N CYS A 350 1.45 -54.70 -6.45
CA CYS A 350 1.31 -55.61 -5.32
C CYS A 350 0.52 -56.86 -5.75
N PRO A 351 1.16 -57.87 -6.37
CA PRO A 351 0.46 -59.11 -6.68
C PRO A 351 0.06 -59.73 -5.35
N VAL A 352 -1.24 -60.00 -5.20
CA VAL A 352 -1.80 -60.89 -4.18
C VAL A 352 -1.13 -62.24 -4.32
N THR A 353 0.00 -62.42 -3.66
CA THR A 353 0.64 -63.71 -3.44
C THR A 353 0.70 -63.89 -1.93
N VAL A 354 0.31 -65.10 -1.51
CA VAL A 354 0.28 -65.62 -0.14
C VAL A 354 -1.06 -65.40 0.60
N GLN A 355 -2.03 -66.27 0.32
CA GLN A 355 -2.55 -67.23 1.31
C GLN A 355 -3.60 -68.15 0.65
N VAL A 356 -3.13 -69.14 -0.11
CA VAL A 356 -3.91 -70.37 -0.37
C VAL A 356 -2.98 -71.55 -0.11
N LEU A 357 -3.51 -72.54 0.62
CA LEU A 357 -2.97 -73.85 1.01
C LEU A 357 -2.21 -73.97 2.34
N GLY A 358 -2.91 -74.60 3.30
CA GLY A 358 -2.34 -75.16 4.53
C GLY A 358 -3.41 -75.82 5.42
N ARG A 359 -4.21 -76.73 4.88
CA ARG A 359 -5.07 -77.65 5.65
C ARG A 359 -4.35 -79.00 5.79
N CYS A 360 -4.50 -79.64 6.96
CA CYS A 360 -4.19 -81.03 7.34
C CYS A 360 -2.74 -81.41 7.71
N GLY A 361 -2.55 -81.86 8.96
CA GLY A 361 -1.50 -82.82 9.33
C GLY A 361 -1.07 -82.81 10.79
N LEU A 362 -1.67 -83.73 11.58
CA LEU A 362 -1.35 -84.23 12.94
C LEU A 362 -1.83 -83.42 14.16
#